data_AF-A0A4R6INW7-F1
#
_entry.id   AF-A0A4R6INW7-F1
#
_cell.length_a   1.000
_cell.length_b   1.000
_cell.length_c   1.000
_cell.angle_alpha   90.00
_cell.angle_beta   90.00
_cell.angle_gamma   90.00
#
_symmetry.space_group_name_H-M   'P 1'
#
loop_
_entity.id
_entity.type
_entity.pdbx_description
1 polymer ?
#
loop_
_entity_poly.entity_id
_entity_poly.type
_entity_poly.pdbx_seq_one_letter_code
_entity_poly.pdbx_strand_id
1 'polypeptide(L)'
;MTVTVLPIIEHDSKPAIPLAKVMNERLTRFAMELQDVHLKGLIKREPLFEDVVIYISYNPNYAVRWKVVNDVSSEVELIVAEQCNRLGYIKWKTTSVNTFNGNKS
;
A
#
# COMPACT_ATOMS: atom_id res chain seq x y z
N MET A 1 13.16 -2.05 13.00
CA MET A 1 12.46 -1.69 11.76
C MET A 1 11.03 -1.37 12.12
N THR A 2 10.51 -0.22 11.72
CA THR A 2 9.09 0.12 11.93
C THR A 2 8.33 -0.17 10.64
N VAL A 3 7.20 -0.88 10.73
CA VAL A 3 6.31 -1.07 9.58
C VAL A 3 5.04 -0.28 9.83
N THR A 4 4.70 0.60 8.90
CA THR A 4 3.50 1.42 8.94
C THR A 4 2.68 1.16 7.69
N VAL A 5 1.43 0.71 7.85
CA VAL A 5 0.52 0.51 6.71
C VAL A 5 -0.60 1.53 6.76
N LEU A 6 -0.71 2.35 5.73
CA LEU A 6 -1.70 3.44 5.64
C LEU A 6 -2.77 3.11 4.60
N PRO A 7 -4.06 3.09 4.99
CA PRO A 7 -5.16 3.00 4.05
C PRO A 7 -5.37 4.36 3.37
N ILE A 8 -5.22 4.40 2.05
CA ILE A 8 -5.49 5.57 1.21
C ILE A 8 -6.92 5.46 0.69
N ILE A 9 -7.76 6.40 1.13
CA ILE A 9 -9.17 6.47 0.74
C ILE A 9 -9.26 7.39 -0.49
N GLU A 10 -8.87 6.84 -1.64
CA GLU A 10 -9.03 7.47 -2.95
C GLU A 10 -10.05 6.66 -3.75
N HIS A 11 -11.25 7.23 -3.93
CA HIS A 11 -12.32 6.60 -4.66
C HIS A 11 -12.39 7.21 -6.06
N ASP A 12 -11.79 6.53 -7.05
CA ASP A 12 -11.85 6.91 -8.48
C ASP A 12 -13.30 6.98 -9.00
N SER A 13 -14.17 6.16 -8.42
CA SER A 13 -15.63 6.22 -8.57
C SER A 13 -16.24 6.47 -7.20
N LYS A 14 -17.25 7.34 -7.07
CA LYS A 14 -17.89 7.62 -5.77
C LYS A 14 -18.95 6.55 -5.47
N PRO A 15 -18.68 5.53 -4.64
CA PRO A 15 -19.72 4.59 -4.22
C PRO A 15 -20.80 5.32 -3.42
N ALA A 16 -21.99 4.72 -3.32
CA ALA A 16 -23.02 5.20 -2.40
C ALA A 16 -22.47 5.26 -0.97
N ILE A 17 -22.89 6.26 -0.19
CA ILE A 17 -22.37 6.55 1.16
C ILE A 17 -22.27 5.30 2.07
N PRO A 18 -23.30 4.42 2.15
CA PRO A 18 -23.21 3.23 2.99
C PRO A 18 -22.10 2.27 2.56
N LEU A 19 -21.95 2.06 1.25
CA LEU A 19 -20.91 1.19 0.70
C LEU A 19 -19.52 1.80 0.93
N ALA A 20 -19.36 3.11 0.73
CA ALA A 20 -18.13 3.84 1.01
C ALA A 20 -17.65 3.60 2.45
N LYS A 21 -18.57 3.71 3.42
CA LYS A 21 -18.28 3.50 4.84
C LYS A 21 -17.78 2.08 5.11
N VAL A 22 -18.51 1.07 4.65
CA VAL A 22 -18.14 -0.35 4.83
C VAL A 22 -16.78 -0.65 4.18
N MET A 23 -16.55 -0.13 2.99
CA MET A 23 -15.28 -0.29 2.27
C MET A 23 -14.11 0.34 3.03
N ASN A 24 -14.27 1.56 3.54
CA ASN A 24 -13.24 2.27 4.30
C ASN A 24 -12.90 1.52 5.59
N GLU A 25 -13.92 1.10 6.36
CA GLU A 25 -13.72 0.30 7.58
C GLU A 25 -12.99 -1.00 7.29
N ARG A 26 -13.33 -1.68 6.17
CA ARG A 26 -12.65 -2.89 5.74
C ARG A 26 -11.19 -2.63 5.36
N LEU A 27 -10.90 -1.55 4.64
CA LEU A 27 -9.53 -1.20 4.24
C LEU A 27 -8.67 -0.84 5.46
N THR A 28 -9.23 -0.14 6.45
CA THR A 28 -8.54 0.11 7.72
C THR A 28 -8.19 -1.19 8.44
N ARG A 29 -9.11 -2.16 8.51
CA ARG A 29 -8.82 -3.48 9.09
C ARG A 29 -7.72 -4.21 8.34
N PHE A 30 -7.75 -4.18 7.02
CA PHE A 30 -6.69 -4.77 6.18
C PHE A 30 -5.33 -4.12 6.40
N ALA A 31 -5.27 -2.79 6.60
CA ALA A 31 -4.03 -2.11 6.91
C ALA A 31 -3.45 -2.61 8.25
N MET A 32 -4.28 -2.67 9.29
CA MET A 32 -3.89 -3.18 10.61
C MET A 32 -3.43 -4.63 10.54
N GLU A 33 -4.17 -5.50 9.85
CA GLU A 33 -3.83 -6.92 9.73
C GLU A 33 -2.52 -7.14 8.94
N LEU A 34 -2.33 -6.41 7.82
CA LEU A 34 -1.09 -6.45 7.06
C LEU A 34 0.11 -6.05 7.94
N GLN A 35 -0.03 -4.99 8.72
CA GLN A 35 1.01 -4.50 9.62
C GLN A 35 1.31 -5.47 10.77
N ASP A 36 0.30 -5.84 11.54
CA ASP A 36 0.47 -6.46 12.86
C ASP A 36 0.57 -8.00 12.79
N VAL A 37 0.05 -8.59 11.71
CA VAL A 37 0.03 -10.04 11.50
C VAL A 37 1.02 -10.44 10.41
N HIS A 38 0.81 -9.96 9.18
CA HIS A 38 1.52 -10.48 8.01
C HIS A 38 2.96 -9.96 7.91
N LEU A 39 3.22 -8.72 8.30
CA LEU A 39 4.54 -8.09 8.24
C LEU A 39 5.28 -8.08 9.58
N LYS A 40 4.73 -8.70 10.62
CA LYS A 40 5.36 -8.82 11.94
C LYS A 40 6.78 -9.42 11.89
N GLY A 41 7.05 -10.26 10.89
CA GLY A 41 8.36 -10.87 10.66
C GLY A 41 9.45 -9.87 10.25
N LEU A 42 9.09 -8.76 9.59
CA LEU A 42 10.03 -7.71 9.18
C LEU A 42 10.56 -6.92 10.39
N ILE A 43 9.72 -6.70 11.39
CA ILE A 43 10.06 -5.97 12.63
C ILE A 43 11.25 -6.63 13.37
N LYS A 44 11.44 -7.94 13.18
CA LYS A 44 12.46 -8.75 13.87
C LYS A 44 13.78 -8.90 13.09
N ARG A 45 13.91 -8.35 11.88
CA ARG A 45 15.12 -8.48 11.06
C ARG A 45 16.06 -7.29 11.28
N GLU A 46 17.38 -7.57 11.25
CA GLU A 46 18.40 -6.54 11.11
C GLU A 46 18.54 -6.10 9.64
N PRO A 47 18.90 -4.83 9.36
CA PRO A 47 19.15 -3.76 10.31
C PRO A 47 17.85 -3.19 10.89
N LEU A 48 17.85 -2.97 12.21
CA LEU A 48 16.70 -2.49 12.96
C LEU A 48 16.30 -1.02 12.64
N PHE A 49 16.98 -0.35 11.71
CA PHE A 49 16.84 1.08 11.44
C PHE A 49 16.04 1.43 10.18
N GLU A 50 15.65 0.47 9.33
CA GLU A 50 14.78 0.79 8.20
C GLU A 50 13.34 1.02 8.68
N ASP A 51 12.70 2.08 8.20
CA ASP A 51 11.26 2.26 8.32
C ASP A 51 10.62 1.86 6.98
N VAL A 52 9.48 1.19 7.04
CA VAL A 52 8.75 0.70 5.86
C VAL A 52 7.35 1.28 5.90
N VAL A 53 7.05 2.17 4.96
CA VAL A 53 5.74 2.80 4.82
C VAL A 53 5.05 2.20 3.59
N ILE A 54 3.91 1.57 3.82
CA ILE A 54 3.13 0.90 2.77
C ILE A 54 1.78 1.59 2.66
N TYR A 55 1.41 1.97 1.45
CA TYR A 55 0.06 2.43 1.15
C TYR A 55 -0.76 1.27 0.63
N ILE A 56 -2.00 1.14 1.10
CA ILE A 56 -3.00 0.28 0.50
C ILE A 56 -4.23 1.09 0.09
N SER A 57 -4.86 0.73 -1.02
CA SER A 57 -6.06 1.40 -1.55
C SER A 57 -6.91 0.39 -2.28
N TYR A 58 -8.16 0.74 -2.57
CA TYR A 58 -8.88 0.04 -3.64
C TYR A 58 -8.44 0.57 -5.02
N ASN A 59 -8.49 -0.30 -6.02
CA ASN A 59 -8.50 0.10 -7.42
C ASN A 59 -9.96 0.29 -7.91
N PRO A 60 -10.20 0.71 -9.17
CA PRO A 60 -11.55 0.89 -9.70
C PRO A 60 -12.45 -0.36 -9.67
N ASN A 61 -11.87 -1.56 -9.59
CA ASN A 61 -12.58 -2.84 -9.50
C ASN A 61 -12.76 -3.31 -8.04
N TYR A 62 -12.49 -2.44 -7.06
CA TYR A 62 -12.52 -2.76 -5.62
C TYR A 62 -11.57 -3.86 -5.17
N ALA A 63 -10.53 -4.17 -5.96
CA ALA A 63 -9.43 -4.99 -5.51
C ALA A 63 -8.43 -4.14 -4.72
N VAL A 64 -7.84 -4.70 -3.66
CA VAL A 64 -6.82 -4.02 -2.86
C VAL A 64 -5.52 -3.94 -3.65
N ARG A 65 -4.95 -2.75 -3.76
CA ARG A 65 -3.63 -2.48 -4.34
C ARG A 65 -2.68 -1.94 -3.27
N TRP A 66 -1.38 -2.18 -3.42
CA TRP A 66 -0.37 -1.78 -2.45
C TRP A 66 0.90 -1.19 -3.10
N LYS A 67 1.60 -0.30 -2.40
CA LYS A 67 2.96 0.11 -2.76
C LYS A 67 3.76 0.50 -1.51
N VAL A 68 5.06 0.25 -1.51
CA VAL A 68 5.99 0.90 -0.58
C VAL A 68 6.25 2.32 -1.09
N VAL A 69 6.28 3.32 -0.20
CA VAL A 69 6.35 4.75 -0.58
C VAL A 69 7.60 5.48 -0.12
N ASN A 70 8.52 4.76 0.51
CA ASN A 70 9.84 5.26 0.89
C ASN A 70 10.91 4.27 0.39
N ASP A 71 12.14 4.74 0.33
CA ASP A 71 13.26 3.88 -0.08
C ASP A 71 13.50 2.80 0.99
N VAL A 72 13.58 1.54 0.53
CA VAL A 72 13.89 0.36 1.34
C VAL A 72 14.78 -0.57 0.52
N SER A 73 15.44 -1.53 1.18
CA SER A 73 16.22 -2.55 0.47
C SER A 73 15.33 -3.44 -0.42
N SER A 74 15.92 -3.99 -1.49
CA SER A 74 15.20 -4.90 -2.39
C SER A 74 14.70 -6.16 -1.67
N GLU A 75 15.37 -6.59 -0.60
CA GLU A 75 14.91 -7.71 0.24
C GLU A 75 13.59 -7.37 0.94
N VAL A 76 13.48 -6.19 1.54
CA VAL A 76 12.23 -5.74 2.17
C VAL A 76 11.11 -5.64 1.14
N GLU A 77 11.38 -5.07 -0.03
CA GLU A 77 10.39 -5.03 -1.12
C GLU A 77 9.89 -6.42 -1.53
N LEU A 78 10.78 -7.41 -1.62
CA LEU A 78 10.44 -8.78 -1.97
C LEU A 78 9.56 -9.43 -0.89
N ILE A 79 9.88 -9.24 0.39
CA ILE A 79 9.08 -9.78 1.51
C ILE A 79 7.68 -9.17 1.52
N VAL A 80 7.58 -7.83 1.39
CA VAL A 80 6.28 -7.16 1.31
C VAL A 80 5.49 -7.67 0.10
N ALA A 81 6.14 -7.82 -1.05
CA ALA A 81 5.50 -8.35 -2.25
C ALA A 81 4.97 -9.77 -2.08
N GLU A 82 5.74 -10.65 -1.44
CA GLU A 82 5.33 -12.02 -1.17
C GLU A 82 4.10 -12.06 -0.25
N GLN A 83 4.12 -11.31 0.86
CA GLN A 83 2.98 -11.27 1.79
C GLN A 83 1.73 -10.69 1.13
N CYS A 84 1.86 -9.57 0.42
CA CYS A 84 0.74 -8.97 -0.30
C CYS A 84 0.18 -9.89 -1.40
N ASN A 85 1.02 -10.64 -2.11
CA ASN A 85 0.58 -11.59 -3.13
C ASN A 85 -0.24 -12.75 -2.52
N ARG A 86 0.17 -13.26 -1.35
CA ARG A 86 -0.59 -14.29 -0.61
C ARG A 86 -1.99 -13.82 -0.19
N LEU A 87 -2.16 -12.52 0.03
CA LEU A 87 -3.44 -11.87 0.36
C LEU A 87 -4.28 -11.50 -0.87
N GLY A 88 -3.75 -11.71 -2.09
CA GLY A 88 -4.39 -11.32 -3.34
C GLY A 88 -4.32 -9.81 -3.61
N TYR A 89 -3.42 -9.07 -2.95
CA TYR A 89 -3.25 -7.64 -3.16
C TYR A 89 -2.36 -7.36 -4.38
N ILE A 90 -2.73 -6.35 -5.16
CA ILE A 90 -2.09 -6.04 -6.45
C ILE A 90 -0.99 -4.99 -6.27
N LYS A 91 0.23 -5.20 -6.78
CA LYS A 91 1.29 -4.17 -6.73
C LYS A 91 0.83 -2.95 -7.55
N TRP A 92 0.70 -1.81 -6.88
CA TRP A 92 0.34 -0.52 -7.46
C TRP A 92 1.54 0.06 -8.19
N LYS A 93 1.59 -0.20 -9.50
CA LYS A 93 2.55 0.44 -10.40
C LYS A 93 2.07 1.87 -10.63
N THR A 94 2.76 2.86 -10.09
CA THR A 94 2.62 4.24 -10.57
C THR A 94 3.18 4.28 -11.98
N THR A 95 2.33 4.45 -12.98
CA THR A 95 2.80 4.86 -14.31
C THR A 95 3.38 6.25 -14.12
N SER A 96 4.70 6.37 -14.12
CA SER A 96 5.37 7.67 -14.16
C SER A 96 5.10 8.32 -15.51
N VAL A 97 3.97 9.02 -15.63
CA VAL A 97 3.71 9.98 -16.72
C VAL A 97 3.50 11.34 -16.09
N ASN A 98 4.60 11.95 -15.65
CA ASN A 98 4.69 13.40 -15.55
C ASN A 98 5.78 13.84 -16.53
N THR A 99 5.46 13.78 -17.82
CA THR A 99 6.20 14.53 -18.83
C THR A 99 5.78 16.00 -18.66
N PHE A 100 6.51 16.74 -17.82
CA PHE A 100 6.41 18.20 -17.78
C PHE A 100 6.99 18.74 -19.10
N ASN A 101 6.14 18.89 -20.13
CA ASN A 101 6.48 19.73 -21.27
C ASN A 101 6.28 21.19 -20.85
N GLY A 102 7.31 21.78 -20.26
CA GLY A 102 7.41 23.22 -20.10
C GLY A 102 7.51 23.86 -21.48
N ASN A 103 6.38 24.36 -21.99
CA ASN A 103 6.36 25.23 -23.16
C ASN A 103 7.16 26.49 -22.81
N LYS A 104 8.27 26.70 -23.53
CA LYS A 104 8.96 27.99 -23.56
C LYS A 104 8.09 28.97 -24.36
N SER A 105 7.76 30.10 -23.76
CA SER A 105 7.38 31.33 -24.46
C SER A 105 8.52 32.32 -24.36
#